data_AF-K2FWF6-F1
#
_entry.id   AF-K2FWF6-F1
#
_cell.length_a   1.000
_cell.length_b   1.000
_cell.length_c   1.000
_cell.angle_alpha   90.00
_cell.angle_beta   90.00
_cell.angle_gamma   90.00
#
_symmetry.space_group_name_H-M   'P 1'
#
loop_
_entity.id
_entity.type
_entity.pdbx_description
1 polymer ?
#
loop_
_entity_poly.entity_id
_entity_poly.type
_entity_poly.pdbx_seq_one_letter_code
_entity_poly.pdbx_strand_id
1 'polypeptide(L)'
;MKIFLPKKISWLILTFFFTFDAVVSYIAVTRMNGKEANLGIAFAVEKHPLLYFLTIPGLIIIISLIIKGLTNLSMKLLNKNKLNKEIVEQIILTAVVIHWVIANSFMNLIFIIGHRLSIIDWYKLSALGLISAIIYFAYTLSRFKIKSI
;
A
#
# COMPACT_ATOMS: atom_id res chain seq x y z
N MET A 1 8.24 21.13 -10.24
CA MET A 1 7.50 20.32 -9.24
C MET A 1 7.98 18.87 -9.31
N LYS A 2 8.43 18.28 -8.19
CA LYS A 2 8.72 16.83 -8.13
C LYS A 2 7.38 16.09 -8.06
N ILE A 3 7.17 15.09 -8.91
CA ILE A 3 5.89 14.37 -9.07
C ILE A 3 5.80 13.16 -8.11
N PHE A 4 6.85 12.91 -7.32
CA PHE A 4 6.99 11.76 -6.43
C PHE A 4 7.41 12.22 -5.03
N LEU A 5 7.02 11.42 -4.04
CA LEU A 5 7.33 11.68 -2.65
C LEU A 5 8.75 11.20 -2.31
N PRO A 6 9.48 11.91 -1.42
CA PRO A 6 10.73 11.42 -0.88
C PRO A 6 10.55 10.06 -0.19
N LYS A 7 11.53 9.17 -0.34
CA LYS A 7 11.49 7.79 0.19
C LYS A 7 11.07 7.73 1.67
N LYS A 8 11.65 8.59 2.50
CA LYS A 8 11.34 8.69 3.93
C LYS A 8 9.89 9.03 4.20
N ILE A 9 9.32 9.96 3.41
CA ILE A 9 7.94 10.41 3.56
C ILE A 9 6.97 9.30 3.15
N SER A 10 7.23 8.62 2.03
CA SER A 10 6.37 7.52 1.60
C SER A 10 6.37 6.35 2.59
N TRP A 11 7.53 6.02 3.18
CA TRP A 11 7.59 5.02 4.26
C TRP A 11 6.87 5.43 5.52
N LEU A 12 6.97 6.71 5.91
CA LEU A 12 6.23 7.27 7.04
C LEU A 12 4.72 7.11 6.80
N ILE A 13 4.24 7.46 5.61
CA ILE A 13 2.83 7.33 5.23
C ILE A 13 2.39 5.86 5.26
N LEU A 14 3.16 4.93 4.66
CA LEU A 14 2.83 3.50 4.70
C LEU A 14 2.78 2.96 6.12
N THR A 15 3.77 3.30 6.95
CA THR A 15 3.83 2.83 8.34
C THR A 15 2.66 3.35 9.15
N PHE A 16 2.30 4.63 8.97
CA PHE A 16 1.12 5.22 9.58
C PHE A 16 -0.15 4.47 9.15
N PHE A 17 -0.35 4.25 7.85
CA PHE A 17 -1.55 3.56 7.35
C PHE A 17 -1.60 2.08 7.72
N PHE A 18 -0.47 1.36 7.76
CA PHE A 18 -0.45 -0.02 8.26
C PHE A 18 -0.87 -0.09 9.73
N THR A 19 -0.39 0.86 10.53
CA THR A 19 -0.74 0.94 11.96
C THR A 19 -2.22 1.29 12.12
N PHE A 20 -2.70 2.30 11.39
CA PHE A 20 -4.10 2.68 11.36
C PHE A 20 -5.00 1.51 10.95
N ASP A 21 -4.67 0.84 9.85
CA ASP A 21 -5.45 -0.27 9.31
C ASP A 21 -5.51 -1.44 10.29
N ALA A 22 -4.39 -1.77 10.94
CA ALA A 22 -4.35 -2.80 11.96
C ALA A 22 -5.21 -2.44 13.18
N VAL A 23 -5.08 -1.21 13.71
CA VAL A 23 -5.87 -0.78 14.87
C VAL A 23 -7.36 -0.75 14.56
N VAL A 24 -7.77 -0.20 13.42
CA VAL A 24 -9.18 -0.14 13.03
C VAL A 24 -9.76 -1.54 12.81
N SER A 25 -9.02 -2.42 12.12
CA SER A 25 -9.47 -3.80 11.90
C SER A 25 -9.59 -4.58 13.22
N TYR A 26 -8.65 -4.37 14.15
CA TYR A 26 -8.73 -4.94 15.49
C TYR A 26 -10.00 -4.50 16.24
N ILE A 27 -10.31 -3.19 16.23
CA ILE A 27 -11.54 -2.65 16.84
C ILE A 27 -12.78 -3.21 16.14
N ALA A 28 -12.78 -3.27 14.80
CA ALA A 28 -13.89 -3.77 14.01
C ALA A 28 -14.24 -5.21 14.37
N VAL A 29 -13.24 -6.08 14.50
CA VAL A 29 -13.42 -7.49 14.87
C VAL A 29 -13.86 -7.63 16.33
N THR A 30 -13.16 -6.98 17.26
CA THR A 30 -13.33 -7.22 18.71
C THR A 30 -14.53 -6.53 19.32
N ARG A 31 -14.90 -5.34 18.82
CA ARG A 31 -15.96 -4.50 19.41
C ARG A 31 -17.23 -4.43 18.57
N MET A 32 -17.15 -4.71 17.27
CA MET A 32 -18.24 -4.41 16.33
C MET A 32 -18.69 -5.61 15.49
N ASN A 33 -18.23 -6.83 15.79
CA ASN A 33 -18.56 -8.06 15.05
C ASN A 33 -18.30 -7.94 13.53
N GLY A 34 -17.29 -7.18 13.10
CA GLY A 34 -16.91 -6.96 11.70
C GLY A 34 -16.19 -8.15 11.03
N LYS A 35 -16.52 -9.39 11.42
CA LYS A 35 -15.74 -10.60 11.08
C LYS A 35 -15.88 -10.98 9.60
N GLU A 36 -17.06 -10.79 9.03
CA GLU A 36 -17.40 -11.21 7.67
C GLU A 36 -16.61 -10.44 6.59
N ALA A 37 -16.27 -9.18 6.86
CA ALA A 37 -15.49 -8.35 5.94
C ALA A 37 -13.99 -8.65 6.00
N ASN A 38 -13.53 -9.43 6.99
CA ASN A 38 -12.11 -9.50 7.37
C ASN A 38 -11.72 -10.91 7.85
N LEU A 39 -12.15 -11.98 7.17
CA LEU A 39 -11.99 -13.37 7.63
C LEU A 39 -10.55 -13.75 8.07
N GLY A 40 -9.53 -13.34 7.30
CA GLY A 40 -8.14 -13.62 7.65
C GLY A 40 -7.66 -12.85 8.89
N ILE A 41 -8.08 -11.59 9.03
CA ILE A 41 -7.77 -10.76 10.20
C ILE A 41 -8.56 -11.23 11.42
N ALA A 42 -9.82 -11.63 11.23
CA ALA A 42 -10.69 -12.13 12.29
C ALA A 42 -10.06 -13.36 12.98
N PHE A 43 -9.57 -14.33 12.20
CA PHE A 43 -8.86 -15.49 12.75
C PHE A 43 -7.65 -15.10 13.61
N ALA A 44 -6.82 -14.18 13.10
CA ALA A 44 -5.61 -13.73 13.81
C ALA A 44 -5.94 -12.96 15.09
N VAL A 45 -6.93 -12.07 15.04
CA VAL A 45 -7.35 -11.22 16.17
C VAL A 45 -8.06 -12.04 17.25
N GLU A 46 -8.91 -13.00 16.88
CA GLU A 46 -9.66 -13.81 17.85
C GLU A 46 -8.75 -14.80 18.59
N LYS A 47 -7.83 -15.45 17.86
CA LYS A 47 -6.97 -16.47 18.44
C LYS A 47 -5.78 -15.86 19.19
N HIS A 48 -5.22 -14.77 18.65
CA HIS A 48 -3.99 -14.15 19.16
C HIS A 48 -4.04 -12.61 19.04
N PRO A 49 -4.89 -11.92 19.83
CA PRO A 49 -5.17 -10.49 19.68
C PRO A 49 -3.94 -9.59 19.79
N LEU A 50 -2.99 -9.91 20.68
CA LEU A 50 -1.74 -9.14 20.82
C LEU A 50 -0.73 -9.44 19.71
N LEU A 51 -0.63 -10.72 19.28
CA LEU A 51 0.29 -11.12 18.22
C LEU A 51 -0.16 -10.59 16.86
N TYR A 52 -1.44 -10.27 16.69
CA TYR A 52 -1.94 -9.63 15.49
C TYR A 52 -1.17 -8.34 15.14
N PHE A 53 -0.72 -7.54 16.11
CA PHE A 53 0.05 -6.33 15.83
C PHE A 53 1.45 -6.59 15.29
N LEU A 54 1.99 -7.82 15.41
CA LEU A 54 3.22 -8.22 14.73
C LEU A 54 3.06 -8.30 13.20
N THR A 55 1.82 -8.25 12.69
CA THR A 55 1.58 -8.10 11.26
C THR A 55 2.08 -6.76 10.72
N ILE A 56 2.17 -5.70 11.55
CA ILE A 56 2.69 -4.39 11.13
C ILE A 56 4.17 -4.49 10.71
N PRO A 57 5.12 -4.93 11.57
CA PRO A 57 6.50 -5.11 11.14
C PRO A 57 6.63 -6.17 10.03
N GLY A 58 5.80 -7.22 10.05
CA GLY A 58 5.76 -8.20 8.97
C GLY A 58 5.41 -7.60 7.61
N LEU A 59 4.38 -6.74 7.55
CA LEU A 59 3.98 -6.02 6.34
C LEU A 59 5.08 -5.07 5.84
N ILE A 60 5.75 -4.35 6.75
CA ILE A 60 6.87 -3.47 6.38
C ILE A 60 8.00 -4.28 5.71
N ILE A 61 8.35 -5.45 6.26
CA ILE A 61 9.37 -6.33 5.68
C ILE A 61 8.94 -6.83 4.30
N ILE A 62 7.72 -7.37 4.19
CA ILE A 62 7.19 -7.90 2.92
C ILE A 62 7.16 -6.81 1.85
N ILE A 63 6.65 -5.62 2.18
CA ILE A 63 6.56 -4.49 1.25
C ILE A 63 7.96 -4.01 0.86
N SER A 64 8.92 -3.99 1.79
CA SER A 64 10.32 -3.66 1.48
C SER A 64 10.92 -4.62 0.46
N LEU A 65 10.64 -5.93 0.59
CA LEU A 65 11.08 -6.94 -0.36
C LEU A 65 10.40 -6.77 -1.73
N ILE A 66 9.09 -6.48 -1.74
CA ILE A 66 8.34 -6.20 -2.98
C ILE A 66 8.95 -4.99 -3.69
N ILE A 67 9.17 -3.88 -3.00
CA ILE A 67 9.75 -2.66 -3.58
C ILE A 67 11.14 -2.96 -4.14
N LYS A 68 11.99 -3.69 -3.40
CA LYS A 68 13.32 -4.10 -3.87
C LYS A 68 13.23 -4.96 -5.13
N GLY A 69 12.30 -5.92 -5.16
CA GLY A 69 12.04 -6.78 -6.31
C GLY A 69 11.58 -5.97 -7.54
N LEU A 70 10.55 -5.14 -7.37
CA LEU A 70 10.02 -4.27 -8.41
C LEU A 70 11.09 -3.29 -8.93
N THR A 71 11.88 -2.68 -8.05
CA THR A 71 12.96 -1.77 -8.44
C THR A 71 14.00 -2.49 -9.31
N ASN A 72 14.41 -3.69 -8.90
CA ASN A 72 15.37 -4.48 -9.68
C ASN A 72 14.79 -4.90 -11.04
N LEU A 73 13.50 -5.27 -11.09
CA LEU A 73 12.81 -5.62 -12.32
C LEU A 73 12.70 -4.42 -13.26
N SER A 74 12.24 -3.27 -12.76
CA SER A 74 12.14 -2.03 -13.54
C SER A 74 13.50 -1.59 -14.07
N MET A 75 14.56 -1.67 -13.27
CA MET A 75 15.92 -1.33 -13.71
C MET A 75 16.45 -2.28 -14.80
N LYS A 76 16.03 -3.55 -14.82
CA LYS A 76 16.36 -4.49 -15.90
C LYS A 76 15.61 -4.15 -17.19
N LEU A 77 14.31 -3.86 -17.09
CA LEU A 77 13.44 -3.56 -18.23
C LEU A 77 13.78 -2.21 -18.89
N LEU A 78 14.20 -1.22 -18.11
CA LEU A 78 14.44 0.15 -18.59
C LEU A 78 15.85 0.42 -19.11
N ASN A 79 16.70 -0.61 -19.17
CA ASN A 79 18.11 -0.55 -19.53
C ASN A 79 18.95 0.32 -18.55
N LYS A 80 19.87 -0.32 -17.82
CA LYS A 80 20.53 0.20 -16.60
C LYS A 80 21.20 1.59 -16.70
N ASN A 81 21.53 2.07 -17.90
CA ASN A 81 22.48 3.18 -18.08
C ASN A 81 21.87 4.59 -18.06
N LYS A 82 20.54 4.75 -17.95
CA LYS A 82 19.90 6.10 -18.04
C LYS A 82 19.11 6.56 -16.83
N LEU A 83 18.82 5.71 -15.84
CA LEU A 83 17.95 6.06 -14.72
C LEU A 83 18.61 5.82 -13.36
N ASN A 84 18.47 6.80 -12.46
CA ASN A 84 18.90 6.66 -11.07
C ASN A 84 17.96 5.68 -10.34
N LYS A 85 18.53 4.59 -9.81
CA LYS A 85 17.82 3.56 -9.05
C LYS A 85 16.98 4.14 -7.90
N GLU A 86 17.50 5.14 -7.20
CA GLU A 86 16.81 5.77 -6.08
C GLU A 86 15.52 6.47 -6.52
N ILE A 87 15.53 7.10 -7.70
CA ILE A 87 14.34 7.74 -8.27
C ILE A 87 13.29 6.69 -8.62
N VAL A 88 13.70 5.60 -9.27
CA VAL A 88 12.79 4.50 -9.62
C VAL A 88 12.16 3.91 -8.35
N GLU A 89 12.96 3.69 -7.30
CA GLU A 89 12.48 3.22 -6.02
C GLU A 89 11.46 4.18 -5.38
N GLN A 90 11.70 5.50 -5.44
CA GLN A 90 10.76 6.51 -4.92
C GLN A 90 9.43 6.53 -5.69
N ILE A 91 9.47 6.36 -7.01
CA ILE A 91 8.25 6.27 -7.84
C ILE A 91 7.46 5.01 -7.47
N ILE A 92 8.12 3.86 -7.38
CA ILE A 92 7.49 2.59 -7.01
C ILE A 92 6.87 2.70 -5.62
N LEU A 93 7.61 3.24 -4.64
CA LEU A 93 7.13 3.40 -3.29
C LEU A 93 5.91 4.34 -3.21
N THR A 94 5.90 5.41 -4.00
CA THR A 94 4.73 6.31 -4.10
C THR A 94 3.54 5.60 -4.75
N ALA A 95 3.76 4.77 -5.77
CA ALA A 95 2.71 3.96 -6.38
C ALA A 95 2.11 2.96 -5.38
N VAL A 96 2.95 2.32 -4.54
CA VAL A 96 2.50 1.42 -3.47
C VAL A 96 1.67 2.16 -2.43
N VAL A 97 2.06 3.38 -2.03
CA VAL A 97 1.25 4.25 -1.15
C VAL A 97 -0.14 4.48 -1.76
N ILE A 98 -0.20 4.88 -3.03
CA ILE A 98 -1.48 5.15 -3.72
C ILE A 98 -2.38 3.92 -3.70
N HIS A 99 -1.85 2.77 -4.10
CA HIS A 99 -2.62 1.52 -4.08
C HIS A 99 -3.12 1.20 -2.66
N TRP A 100 -2.23 1.27 -1.66
CA TRP A 100 -2.58 0.88 -0.29
C TRP A 100 -3.69 1.75 0.31
N VAL A 101 -3.56 3.07 0.15
CA VAL A 101 -4.56 4.02 0.68
C VAL A 101 -5.92 3.80 0.06
N ILE A 102 -5.98 3.58 -1.26
CA ILE A 102 -7.26 3.34 -1.97
C ILE A 102 -7.84 1.97 -1.62
N ALA A 103 -7.01 0.92 -1.60
CA ALA A 103 -7.47 -0.46 -1.45
C ALA A 103 -7.84 -0.81 -0.01
N ASN A 104 -7.03 -0.40 0.96
CA ASN A 104 -7.15 -0.85 2.35
C ASN A 104 -7.63 0.28 3.26
N SER A 105 -6.90 1.40 3.29
CA SER A 105 -7.18 2.46 4.26
C SER A 105 -8.52 3.16 4.03
N PHE A 106 -8.96 3.25 2.77
CA PHE A 106 -10.27 3.78 2.43
C PHE A 106 -11.41 2.95 3.04
N MET A 107 -11.30 1.62 3.05
CA MET A 107 -12.32 0.78 3.70
C MET A 107 -12.40 1.03 5.20
N ASN A 108 -11.25 1.16 5.86
CA ASN A 108 -11.20 1.44 7.29
C ASN A 108 -11.68 2.86 7.64
N LEU A 109 -11.44 3.84 6.76
CA LEU A 109 -12.02 5.17 6.90
C LEU A 109 -13.54 5.15 6.78
N ILE A 110 -14.08 4.43 5.78
CA ILE A 110 -15.52 4.25 5.61
C ILE A 110 -16.14 3.50 6.81
N PHE A 111 -15.41 2.56 7.39
CA PHE A 111 -15.82 1.86 8.59
C PHE A 111 -15.96 2.79 9.80
N ILE A 112 -15.02 3.71 10.01
CA ILE A 112 -15.07 4.67 11.13
C ILE A 112 -16.31 5.57 11.06
N ILE A 113 -16.77 5.94 9.85
CA ILE A 113 -17.98 6.74 9.65
C ILE A 113 -19.28 5.91 9.71
N GLY A 114 -19.19 4.63 10.06
CA GLY A 114 -20.34 3.76 10.34
C GLY A 114 -20.80 2.90 9.16
N HIS A 115 -20.10 2.92 8.03
CA HIS A 115 -20.47 2.13 6.85
C HIS A 115 -19.63 0.86 6.73
N ARG A 116 -20.29 -0.27 6.44
CA ARG A 116 -19.63 -1.56 6.26
C ARG A 116 -19.59 -1.90 4.78
N LEU A 117 -18.39 -1.89 4.21
CA LEU A 117 -18.18 -2.34 2.84
C LEU A 117 -18.03 -3.86 2.80
N SER A 118 -18.50 -4.45 1.70
CA SER A 118 -18.38 -5.88 1.46
C SER A 118 -17.00 -6.23 0.91
N ILE A 119 -16.67 -7.53 0.90
CA ILE A 119 -15.45 -8.00 0.24
C ILE A 119 -15.44 -7.71 -1.27
N ILE A 120 -16.61 -7.61 -1.90
CA ILE A 120 -16.75 -7.23 -3.32
C ILE A 120 -16.28 -5.79 -3.52
N ASP A 121 -16.58 -4.90 -2.58
CA ASP A 121 -16.15 -3.51 -2.65
C ASP A 121 -14.64 -3.38 -2.40
N TRP A 122 -14.08 -4.23 -1.53
CA TRP A 122 -12.62 -4.35 -1.40
C TRP A 122 -11.95 -4.72 -2.74
N TYR A 123 -12.49 -5.70 -3.47
CA TYR A 123 -11.94 -6.05 -4.79
C TYR A 123 -12.02 -4.90 -5.79
N LYS A 124 -13.12 -4.14 -5.81
CA LYS A 124 -13.27 -2.95 -6.66
C LYS A 124 -12.26 -1.87 -6.30
N LEU A 125 -12.09 -1.58 -5.00
CA LEU A 125 -11.12 -0.59 -4.51
C LEU A 125 -9.68 -1.02 -4.76
N SER A 126 -9.38 -2.31 -4.59
CA SER A 126 -8.07 -2.88 -4.89
C SER A 126 -7.74 -2.76 -6.38
N ALA A 127 -8.68 -3.08 -7.27
CA ALA A 127 -8.53 -2.89 -8.70
C ALA A 127 -8.33 -1.41 -9.07
N LEU A 128 -9.15 -0.52 -8.50
CA LEU A 128 -9.01 0.93 -8.70
C LEU A 128 -7.63 1.42 -8.25
N GLY A 129 -7.21 1.05 -7.04
CA GLY A 129 -5.92 1.43 -6.48
C GLY A 129 -4.75 0.90 -7.30
N LEU A 130 -4.85 -0.32 -7.82
CA LEU A 130 -3.83 -0.91 -8.69
C LEU A 130 -3.75 -0.16 -10.02
N ILE A 131 -4.89 0.12 -10.66
CA ILE A 131 -4.95 0.90 -11.90
C ILE A 131 -4.34 2.29 -11.69
N SER A 132 -4.72 2.99 -10.62
CA SER A 132 -4.17 4.31 -10.26
C SER A 132 -2.66 4.25 -10.03
N ALA A 133 -2.15 3.22 -9.35
CA ALA A 133 -0.73 3.03 -9.11
C ALA A 133 0.06 2.77 -10.41
N ILE A 134 -0.49 1.96 -11.33
CA ILE A 134 0.12 1.69 -12.63
C ILE A 134 0.14 2.95 -13.50
N ILE A 135 -0.98 3.68 -13.57
CA ILE A 135 -1.08 4.95 -14.30
C ILE A 135 -0.05 5.94 -13.74
N TYR A 136 0.02 6.08 -12.43
CA TYR A 136 0.99 6.95 -11.76
C TYR A 136 2.43 6.57 -12.09
N PHE A 137 2.77 5.28 -12.01
CA PHE A 137 4.10 4.76 -12.32
C PHE A 137 4.48 5.06 -13.78
N ALA A 138 3.62 4.70 -14.74
CA ALA A 138 3.86 4.90 -16.16
C ALA A 138 3.98 6.39 -16.54
N TYR A 139 3.08 7.23 -16.01
CA TYR A 139 3.09 8.67 -16.23
C TYR A 139 4.35 9.34 -15.68
N THR A 140 4.73 9.00 -14.45
CA THR A 140 5.90 9.61 -13.81
C THR A 140 7.19 9.18 -14.50
N LEU A 141 7.27 7.91 -14.91
CA LEU A 141 8.42 7.38 -15.61
C LEU A 141 8.60 8.00 -17.01
N SER A 142 7.51 8.20 -17.77
CA SER A 142 7.59 8.83 -19.10
C SER A 142 8.05 10.28 -19.01
N ARG A 143 7.55 11.05 -18.04
CA ARG A 143 7.99 12.42 -17.75
C ARG A 143 9.47 12.51 -17.40
N PHE A 144 10.02 11.51 -16.70
CA PHE A 144 11.45 11.46 -16.40
C PHE A 144 12.30 11.17 -17.63
N LYS A 145 11.88 10.19 -18.44
CA LYS A 145 12.60 9.84 -19.67
C LYS A 145 12.70 11.01 -20.64
N ILE A 146 11.64 11.82 -20.74
CA ILE A 146 11.59 13.02 -21.62
C ILE A 146 12.54 14.13 -21.15
N LYS A 147 12.78 14.28 -19.83
CA LYS A 147 13.69 15.31 -19.29
C LYS A 147 15.17 14.93 -19.31
N SER A 148 15.49 13.66 -19.55
CA SER A 148 16.86 13.13 -19.58
C SER A 148 17.47 13.03 -20.98
N ILE A 149 16.76 13.51 -22.00
CA ILE A 149 17.18 13.63 -23.40
C ILE A 149 17.34 15.14 -23.67
#